data_AF-A0A2E5W330-F1
#
_entry.id   AF-A0A2E5W330-F1
#
_cell.length_a   1.000
_cell.length_b   1.000
_cell.length_c   1.000
_cell.angle_alpha   90.00
_cell.angle_beta   90.00
_cell.angle_gamma   90.00
#
_symmetry.space_group_name_H-M   'P 1'
#
loop_
_entity.id
_entity.type
_entity.pdbx_description
1 polymer ?
#
loop_
_entity_poly.entity_id
_entity_poly.type
_entity_poly.pdbx_seq_one_letter_code
_entity_poly.pdbx_strand_id
1 'polypeptide(L)'
;MYPSLVSTIGLSTFKGVEMRFFIAIFLGVLLLPNVYGGGEFHIHRSYDLDNDGQSETLVLNSRFSSAMWVEISPEGINDTLWSYSLEGDGTFADGEVVDVNNDAHEDLILIPNLNVSIGEQVWFYIFLGKGNGFSNQPLTIKESLLDLTTLRPSNLSLVPGGSPKLMMSFGSPVRQGLVFDIDVS
;
A
#
# COMPACT_ATOMS: atom_id res chain seq x y z
N MET A 1 -68.09 -38.03 -35.65
CA MET A 1 -68.22 -37.04 -34.57
C MET A 1 -67.51 -37.58 -33.33
N TYR A 2 -66.30 -37.09 -33.07
CA TYR A 2 -65.60 -36.98 -31.77
C TYR A 2 -64.22 -36.36 -32.10
N PRO A 3 -63.87 -35.18 -31.59
CA PRO A 3 -62.50 -34.69 -31.66
C PRO A 3 -61.73 -35.19 -30.42
N SER A 4 -60.43 -35.46 -30.54
CA SER A 4 -59.57 -35.52 -29.34
C SER A 4 -58.19 -34.94 -29.66
N LEU A 5 -57.69 -34.21 -28.66
CA LEU A 5 -56.71 -33.13 -28.76
C LEU A 5 -55.30 -33.62 -29.12
N VAL A 6 -54.62 -32.85 -29.96
CA VAL A 6 -53.16 -32.79 -29.96
C VAL A 6 -52.75 -31.74 -28.92
N SER A 7 -52.11 -32.18 -27.85
CA SER A 7 -51.44 -31.31 -26.89
C SER A 7 -50.01 -31.06 -27.38
N THR A 8 -49.72 -29.83 -27.78
CA THR A 8 -48.35 -29.37 -28.01
C THR A 8 -47.89 -28.65 -26.74
N ILE A 9 -47.02 -29.29 -25.96
CA ILE A 9 -46.32 -28.64 -24.85
C ILE A 9 -45.17 -27.82 -25.45
N GLY A 10 -45.29 -26.49 -25.39
CA GLY A 10 -44.26 -25.56 -25.83
C GLY A 10 -43.03 -25.62 -24.92
N LEU A 11 -41.94 -26.19 -25.42
CA LEU A 11 -40.62 -26.19 -24.79
C LEU A 11 -39.82 -24.98 -25.32
N SER A 12 -40.08 -23.76 -24.84
CA SER A 12 -39.25 -22.61 -25.24
C SER A 12 -38.93 -21.58 -24.15
N THR A 13 -39.45 -21.72 -22.93
CA THR A 13 -39.28 -20.71 -21.87
C THR A 13 -38.16 -20.99 -20.88
N PHE A 14 -37.57 -22.20 -20.85
CA PHE A 14 -36.57 -22.56 -19.82
C PHE A 14 -35.17 -21.98 -20.06
N LYS A 15 -34.70 -21.86 -21.32
CA LYS A 15 -33.33 -21.36 -21.61
C LYS A 15 -33.12 -19.87 -21.30
N GLY A 16 -34.16 -19.05 -21.45
CA GLY A 16 -34.05 -17.61 -21.25
C GLY A 16 -34.00 -17.19 -19.78
N VAL A 17 -34.67 -17.94 -18.90
CA VAL A 17 -34.69 -17.65 -17.46
C VAL A 17 -33.39 -18.09 -16.79
N GLU A 18 -32.86 -19.25 -17.17
CA GLU A 18 -31.56 -19.73 -16.69
C GLU A 18 -30.43 -18.77 -17.07
N MET A 19 -30.36 -18.33 -18.33
CA MET A 19 -29.32 -17.41 -18.79
C MET A 19 -29.38 -16.06 -18.05
N ARG A 20 -30.58 -15.54 -17.76
CA ARG A 20 -30.75 -14.30 -16.97
C ARG A 20 -30.37 -14.48 -15.51
N PHE A 21 -30.60 -15.66 -14.94
CA PHE A 21 -30.20 -16.00 -13.58
C PHE A 21 -28.68 -16.11 -13.45
N PHE A 22 -28.01 -16.77 -14.40
CA PHE A 22 -26.54 -16.83 -14.45
C PHE A 22 -25.91 -15.46 -14.66
N ILE A 23 -26.49 -14.62 -15.53
CA ILE A 23 -26.04 -13.22 -15.71
C ILE A 23 -26.22 -12.41 -14.42
N ALA A 24 -27.34 -12.59 -13.70
CA ALA A 24 -27.57 -11.90 -12.42
C ALA A 24 -26.60 -12.34 -11.32
N ILE A 25 -26.25 -13.63 -11.25
CA ILE A 25 -25.21 -14.13 -10.34
C ILE A 25 -23.84 -13.57 -10.73
N PHE A 26 -23.49 -13.60 -12.01
CA PHE A 26 -22.21 -13.10 -12.51
C PHE A 26 -22.03 -11.59 -12.26
N LEU A 27 -23.08 -10.80 -12.52
CA LEU A 27 -23.11 -9.37 -12.17
C LEU A 27 -23.10 -9.17 -10.65
N GLY A 28 -23.80 -9.99 -9.89
CA GLY A 28 -23.79 -9.94 -8.43
C GLY A 28 -22.38 -10.16 -7.86
N VAL A 29 -21.62 -11.12 -8.40
CA VAL A 29 -20.23 -11.41 -7.98
C VAL A 29 -19.28 -10.27 -8.37
N LEU A 30 -19.44 -9.68 -9.56
CA LEU A 30 -18.63 -8.53 -10.00
C LEU A 30 -18.95 -7.23 -9.24
N LEU A 31 -20.16 -7.11 -8.70
CA LEU A 31 -20.61 -5.95 -7.90
C LEU A 31 -20.38 -6.13 -6.39
N LEU A 32 -19.71 -7.21 -5.96
CA LEU A 32 -19.26 -7.38 -4.57
C LEU A 32 -17.80 -6.90 -4.45
N PRO A 33 -17.52 -5.62 -4.15
CA PRO A 33 -16.18 -5.24 -3.74
C PRO A 33 -15.92 -5.85 -2.37
N ASN A 34 -15.08 -6.88 -2.29
CA ASN A 34 -14.49 -7.33 -1.02
C ASN A 34 -12.99 -7.05 -0.99
N VAL A 35 -12.61 -5.84 -1.41
CA VAL A 35 -11.31 -5.28 -1.03
C VAL A 35 -11.61 -3.99 -0.27
N TYR A 36 -12.02 -4.15 0.98
CA TYR A 36 -12.13 -3.04 1.91
C TYR A 36 -10.72 -2.70 2.40
N GLY A 37 -10.04 -1.80 1.70
CA GLY A 37 -8.87 -1.10 2.23
C GLY A 37 -9.31 -0.12 3.32
N GLY A 38 -8.52 0.06 4.38
CA GLY A 38 -8.78 1.04 5.45
C GLY A 38 -8.60 2.50 5.01
N GLY A 39 -8.48 2.76 3.71
CA GLY A 39 -8.08 4.03 3.11
C GLY A 39 -7.38 3.82 1.77
N GLU A 40 -6.48 4.74 1.42
CA GLU A 40 -5.59 4.62 0.26
C GLU A 40 -4.56 3.51 0.50
N PHE A 41 -4.57 2.48 -0.34
CA PHE A 41 -3.75 1.29 -0.22
C PHE A 41 -2.66 1.30 -1.29
N HIS A 42 -1.40 1.14 -0.89
CA HIS A 42 -0.25 1.21 -1.80
C HIS A 42 0.56 -0.08 -1.76
N ILE A 43 0.98 -0.55 -2.93
CA ILE A 43 1.95 -1.64 -3.08
C ILE A 43 3.14 -1.08 -3.84
N HIS A 44 4.33 -1.25 -3.29
CA HIS A 44 5.57 -0.79 -3.92
C HIS A 44 6.10 -1.83 -4.93
N ARG A 45 7.25 -1.53 -5.52
CA ARG A 45 8.02 -2.49 -6.32
C ARG A 45 8.43 -3.71 -5.48
N SER A 46 8.82 -4.77 -6.17
CA SER A 46 9.45 -5.94 -5.57
C SER A 46 10.91 -5.66 -5.18
N TYR A 47 11.33 -6.27 -4.08
CA TYR A 47 12.69 -6.28 -3.54
C TYR A 47 13.12 -7.72 -3.29
N ASP A 48 14.42 -7.95 -3.06
CA ASP A 48 14.99 -9.21 -2.56
C ASP A 48 16.07 -8.78 -1.55
N LEU A 49 15.63 -8.36 -0.36
CA LEU A 49 16.48 -7.69 0.64
C LEU A 49 17.39 -8.67 1.37
N ASP A 50 16.92 -9.89 1.62
CA ASP A 50 17.69 -10.93 2.31
C ASP A 50 18.46 -11.85 1.37
N ASN A 51 18.32 -11.67 0.04
CA ASN A 51 19.00 -12.41 -1.02
C ASN A 51 18.68 -13.91 -0.99
N ASP A 52 17.46 -14.28 -0.60
CA ASP A 52 16.99 -15.68 -0.61
C ASP A 52 16.40 -16.09 -1.98
N GLY A 53 16.21 -15.12 -2.89
CA GLY A 53 15.68 -15.31 -4.23
C GLY A 53 14.15 -15.32 -4.32
N GLN A 54 13.46 -15.13 -3.21
CA GLN A 54 12.06 -14.73 -3.15
C GLN A 54 11.98 -13.21 -3.27
N SER A 55 10.78 -12.68 -3.46
CA SER A 55 10.62 -11.23 -3.58
C SER A 55 9.72 -10.69 -2.50
N GLU A 56 10.11 -9.60 -1.89
CA GLU A 56 9.32 -8.90 -0.90
C GLU A 56 8.71 -7.63 -1.49
N THR A 57 7.65 -7.15 -0.87
CA THR A 57 7.05 -5.85 -1.20
C THR A 57 6.64 -5.10 0.05
N LEU A 58 6.79 -3.78 0.01
CA LEU A 58 6.13 -2.88 0.95
C LEU A 58 4.65 -2.77 0.59
N VAL A 59 3.81 -2.94 1.59
CA VAL A 59 2.36 -2.73 1.53
C VAL A 59 1.98 -1.68 2.56
N LEU A 60 1.38 -0.58 2.14
CA LEU A 60 0.93 0.49 3.04
C LEU A 60 -0.57 0.48 3.23
N ASN A 61 -0.98 0.80 4.45
CA ASN A 61 -2.36 1.03 4.88
C ASN A 61 -3.27 -0.18 4.62
N SER A 62 -2.77 -1.36 4.96
CA SER A 62 -3.60 -2.56 4.98
C SER A 62 -4.65 -2.45 6.08
N ARG A 63 -5.62 -3.38 6.11
CA ARG A 63 -6.61 -3.44 7.18
C ARG A 63 -5.99 -3.65 8.57
N PHE A 64 -4.81 -4.27 8.64
CA PHE A 64 -4.21 -4.74 9.89
C PHE A 64 -3.02 -3.88 10.34
N SER A 65 -2.39 -3.15 9.43
CA SER A 65 -1.18 -2.38 9.73
C SER A 65 -1.03 -1.19 8.81
N SER A 66 -0.42 -0.12 9.32
CA SER A 66 -0.09 1.07 8.53
C SER A 66 1.00 0.76 7.50
N ALA A 67 1.94 -0.14 7.81
CA ALA A 67 2.93 -0.66 6.88
C ALA A 67 3.20 -2.15 7.14
N MET A 68 3.46 -2.90 6.06
CA MET A 68 3.84 -4.31 6.10
C MET A 68 4.93 -4.58 5.08
N TRP A 69 5.90 -5.40 5.46
CA TRP A 69 6.87 -6.02 4.56
C TRP A 69 6.47 -7.48 4.37
N VAL A 70 6.16 -7.85 3.14
CA VAL A 70 5.54 -9.14 2.82
C VAL A 70 6.38 -9.86 1.78
N GLU A 71 6.75 -11.10 2.08
CA GLU A 71 7.39 -12.01 1.13
C GLU A 71 6.33 -12.60 0.19
N ILE A 72 6.63 -12.62 -1.10
CA ILE A 72 5.76 -13.12 -2.16
C ILE A 72 6.29 -14.48 -2.60
N SER A 73 5.66 -15.54 -2.11
CA SER A 73 5.95 -16.89 -2.59
C SER A 73 5.18 -17.19 -3.90
N PRO A 74 5.80 -17.87 -4.88
CA PRO A 74 5.11 -18.38 -6.07
C PRO A 74 3.94 -19.32 -5.73
N GLU A 75 3.95 -19.96 -4.56
CA GLU A 75 2.90 -20.86 -4.11
C GLU A 75 1.70 -20.14 -3.47
N GLY A 76 1.74 -18.80 -3.40
CA GLY A 76 0.64 -17.97 -2.91
C GLY A 76 0.53 -17.90 -1.38
N ILE A 77 1.49 -18.45 -0.65
CA ILE A 77 1.64 -18.25 0.79
C ILE A 77 2.50 -17.00 0.97
N ASN A 78 1.85 -15.88 1.26
CA ASN A 78 2.57 -14.66 1.60
C ASN A 78 2.88 -14.67 3.10
N ASP A 79 4.16 -14.55 3.47
CA ASP A 79 4.55 -14.38 4.86
C ASP A 79 4.75 -12.88 5.18
N THR A 80 4.26 -12.45 6.33
CA THR A 80 4.50 -11.07 6.80
C THR A 80 5.79 -11.07 7.61
N LEU A 81 6.88 -10.63 6.99
CA LEU A 81 8.20 -10.58 7.61
C LEU A 81 8.30 -9.45 8.64
N TRP A 82 7.62 -8.32 8.38
CA TRP A 82 7.62 -7.17 9.27
C TRP A 82 6.32 -6.38 9.14
N SER A 83 5.89 -5.72 10.22
CA SER A 83 4.77 -4.78 10.17
C SER A 83 4.89 -3.69 11.22
N TYR A 84 4.24 -2.57 10.95
CA TYR A 84 4.15 -1.44 11.86
C TYR A 84 2.79 -0.76 11.76
N SER A 85 2.26 -0.37 12.91
CA SER A 85 1.02 0.40 13.02
C SER A 85 1.30 1.70 13.75
N LEU A 86 0.89 2.80 13.14
CA LEU A 86 0.82 4.08 13.81
C LEU A 86 -0.23 4.01 14.93
N GLU A 87 -0.07 4.86 15.95
CA GLU A 87 -1.11 5.00 16.97
C GLU A 87 -2.39 5.56 16.35
N GLY A 88 -3.55 5.05 16.79
CA GLY A 88 -4.84 5.35 16.16
C GLY A 88 -4.96 4.76 14.76
N ASP A 89 -5.81 5.37 13.92
CA ASP A 89 -6.00 4.95 12.52
C ASP A 89 -5.03 5.69 11.57
N GLY A 90 -3.79 5.90 12.03
CA GLY A 90 -2.76 6.60 11.27
C GLY A 90 -2.34 5.82 10.01
N THR A 91 -2.03 6.55 8.93
CA THR A 91 -1.64 5.97 7.64
C THR A 91 -0.35 6.60 7.12
N PHE A 92 0.32 5.90 6.20
CA PHE A 92 1.47 6.44 5.45
C PHE A 92 1.05 6.90 4.06
N ALA A 93 1.64 7.99 3.61
CA ALA A 93 1.43 8.55 2.27
C ALA A 93 2.27 7.80 1.23
N ASP A 94 3.52 7.49 1.57
CA ASP A 94 4.48 6.83 0.69
C ASP A 94 5.68 6.29 1.50
N GLY A 95 6.57 5.57 0.83
CA GLY A 95 7.82 5.08 1.41
C GLY A 95 8.92 4.80 0.39
N GLU A 96 10.17 4.80 0.85
CA GLU A 96 11.32 4.40 0.06
C GLU A 96 12.23 3.46 0.84
N VAL A 97 12.93 2.61 0.09
CA VAL A 97 13.88 1.62 0.63
C VAL A 97 15.27 2.00 0.12
N VAL A 98 16.14 2.36 1.06
CA VAL A 98 17.51 2.81 0.77
C VAL A 98 18.40 2.71 2.01
N ASP A 99 19.63 2.24 1.87
CA ASP A 99 20.68 2.29 2.90
C ASP A 99 21.06 3.76 3.20
N VAL A 100 20.63 4.29 4.36
CA VAL A 100 20.90 5.70 4.77
C VAL A 100 22.08 5.85 5.71
N ASN A 101 22.50 4.77 6.37
CA ASN A 101 23.59 4.80 7.35
C ASN A 101 24.89 4.14 6.83
N ASN A 102 24.87 3.66 5.58
CA ASN A 102 25.95 2.98 4.89
C ASN A 102 26.47 1.75 5.65
N ASP A 103 25.56 0.96 6.24
CA ASP A 103 25.85 -0.29 6.95
C ASP A 103 25.66 -1.56 6.09
N ALA A 104 25.33 -1.38 4.80
CA ALA A 104 25.04 -2.41 3.82
C ALA A 104 23.71 -3.16 4.02
N HIS A 105 22.81 -2.63 4.85
CA HIS A 105 21.40 -3.04 4.89
C HIS A 105 20.54 -1.88 4.40
N GLU A 106 19.53 -2.20 3.59
CA GLU A 106 18.58 -1.20 3.16
C GLU A 106 17.64 -0.82 4.31
N ASP A 107 17.41 0.48 4.49
CA ASP A 107 16.51 1.01 5.50
C ASP A 107 15.14 1.35 4.89
N LEU A 108 14.09 1.32 5.72
CA LEU A 108 12.75 1.73 5.29
C LEU A 108 12.44 3.13 5.79
N ILE A 109 12.16 4.05 4.87
CA ILE A 109 11.79 5.42 5.17
C ILE A 109 10.33 5.62 4.78
N LEU A 110 9.48 5.97 5.75
CA LEU A 110 8.06 6.22 5.53
C LEU A 110 7.71 7.66 5.83
N ILE A 111 6.82 8.21 4.99
CA ILE A 111 6.22 9.53 5.21
C ILE A 111 4.76 9.35 5.62
N PRO A 112 4.30 9.93 6.74
CA PRO A 112 2.93 9.75 7.21
C PRO A 112 1.95 10.61 6.40
N ASN A 113 0.70 10.14 6.33
CA ASN A 113 -0.42 10.99 5.96
C ASN A 113 -0.71 11.96 7.10
N LEU A 114 -0.16 13.17 6.98
CA LEU A 114 -0.34 14.21 7.97
C LEU A 114 -1.70 14.89 7.79
N ASN A 115 -2.56 14.73 8.79
CA ASN A 115 -3.76 15.54 8.92
C ASN A 115 -3.37 16.94 9.40
N VAL A 116 -4.12 17.95 8.95
CA VAL A 116 -3.93 19.35 9.36
C VAL A 116 -4.24 19.45 10.86
N SER A 117 -3.23 19.24 11.68
CA SER A 117 -3.28 19.29 13.13
C SER A 117 -2.24 20.27 13.63
N ILE A 118 -2.61 21.04 14.64
CA ILE A 118 -1.71 22.01 15.27
C ILE A 118 -0.89 21.23 16.31
N GLY A 119 0.44 21.13 16.12
CA GLY A 119 1.34 20.44 17.05
C GLY A 119 2.61 19.94 16.39
N GLU A 120 3.49 19.29 17.16
CA GLU A 120 4.64 18.57 16.63
C GLU A 120 4.16 17.38 15.80
N GLN A 121 4.57 17.33 14.53
CA GLN A 121 4.26 16.24 13.62
C GLN A 121 5.55 15.48 13.31
N VAL A 122 5.48 14.15 13.32
CA VAL A 122 6.58 13.33 12.81
C VAL A 122 6.53 13.38 11.28
N TRP A 123 7.62 13.79 10.65
CA TRP A 123 7.76 13.89 9.19
C TRP A 123 8.26 12.61 8.56
N PHE A 124 9.14 11.90 9.27
CA PHE A 124 9.75 10.67 8.80
C PHE A 124 9.75 9.62 9.90
N TYR A 125 9.47 8.40 9.48
CA TYR A 125 9.70 7.20 10.26
C TYR A 125 10.77 6.40 9.51
N ILE A 126 11.94 6.26 10.13
CA ILE A 126 13.08 5.54 9.55
C ILE A 126 13.27 4.26 10.35
N PHE A 127 13.04 3.13 9.72
CA PHE A 127 13.26 1.82 10.31
C PHE A 127 14.54 1.24 9.76
N LEU A 128 15.55 1.13 10.61
CA LEU A 128 16.83 0.58 10.22
C LEU A 128 16.71 -0.87 9.77
N GLY A 129 17.38 -1.20 8.67
CA GLY A 129 17.47 -2.51 8.09
C GLY A 129 18.10 -3.53 9.04
N LYS A 130 17.66 -4.77 8.88
CA LYS A 130 18.22 -5.97 9.50
C LYS A 130 18.19 -7.07 8.45
N GLY A 131 18.97 -8.13 8.64
CA GLY A 131 19.08 -9.21 7.67
C GLY A 131 17.76 -9.90 7.24
N ASN A 132 16.63 -9.67 7.91
CA ASN A 132 15.32 -10.23 7.55
C ASN A 132 14.15 -9.23 7.70
N GLY A 133 14.39 -7.94 7.45
CA GLY A 133 13.36 -6.90 7.53
C GLY A 133 13.87 -5.66 8.24
N PHE A 134 13.02 -5.02 9.06
CA PHE A 134 13.37 -3.73 9.67
C PHE A 134 13.29 -3.76 11.20
N SER A 135 13.86 -2.75 11.83
CA SER A 135 13.68 -2.48 13.25
C SER A 135 12.20 -2.29 13.62
N ASN A 136 11.82 -2.64 14.85
CA ASN A 136 10.42 -2.47 15.32
C ASN A 136 10.15 -1.06 15.84
N GLN A 137 11.21 -0.29 16.13
CA GLN A 137 11.13 1.07 16.62
C GLN A 137 11.78 2.00 15.60
N PRO A 138 11.03 2.98 15.08
CA PRO A 138 11.56 3.92 14.11
C PRO A 138 12.37 5.01 14.81
N LEU A 139 13.40 5.49 14.12
CA LEU A 139 13.90 6.83 14.33
C LEU A 139 12.88 7.81 13.73
N THR A 140 12.60 8.90 14.45
CA THR A 140 11.58 9.87 14.03
C THR A 140 12.18 11.26 13.90
N ILE A 141 11.88 11.92 12.78
CA ILE A 141 12.25 13.32 12.56
C ILE A 141 11.00 14.17 12.74
N LYS A 142 11.04 15.12 13.68
CA LYS A 142 9.91 16.02 13.99
C LYS A 142 10.14 17.46 13.55
N GLU A 143 11.35 17.78 13.13
CA GLU A 143 11.72 19.13 12.72
C GLU A 143 10.94 19.55 11.47
N SER A 144 10.40 20.75 11.49
CA SER A 144 9.65 21.28 10.36
C SER A 144 10.56 21.42 9.14
N LEU A 145 10.28 20.68 8.08
CA LEU A 145 11.10 20.67 6.86
C LEU A 145 11.02 21.98 6.08
N LEU A 146 9.91 22.70 6.22
CA LEU A 146 9.70 24.03 5.68
C LEU A 146 9.09 24.87 6.81
N ASP A 147 9.36 26.19 6.84
CA ASP A 147 8.72 27.15 7.76
C ASP A 147 7.24 27.38 7.40
N LEU A 148 6.49 26.30 7.16
CA LEU A 148 5.13 26.27 6.64
C LEU A 148 4.26 25.45 7.58
N THR A 149 3.12 26.03 7.95
CA THR A 149 2.20 25.48 8.96
C THR A 149 1.28 24.38 8.44
N THR A 150 1.25 24.14 7.13
CA THR A 150 0.32 23.20 6.48
C THR A 150 0.99 22.45 5.33
N LEU A 151 1.88 21.52 5.66
CA LEU A 151 2.45 20.61 4.67
C LEU A 151 1.68 19.29 4.65
N ARG A 152 1.62 18.68 3.46
CA ARG A 152 1.04 17.36 3.24
C ARG A 152 1.99 16.59 2.33
N PRO A 153 2.91 15.80 2.89
CA PRO A 153 3.81 15.01 2.07
C PRO A 153 2.98 13.98 1.30
N SER A 154 3.29 13.79 0.03
CA SER A 154 2.49 12.93 -0.86
C SER A 154 3.30 11.83 -1.52
N ASN A 155 4.52 12.12 -1.97
CA ASN A 155 5.41 11.09 -2.49
C ASN A 155 6.83 11.24 -1.97
N LEU A 156 7.53 10.11 -1.90
CA LEU A 156 8.94 10.00 -1.60
C LEU A 156 9.62 9.24 -2.74
N SER A 157 10.80 9.69 -3.16
CA SER A 157 11.58 8.97 -4.17
C SER A 157 13.07 9.20 -4.05
N LEU A 158 13.87 8.29 -4.60
CA LEU A 158 15.31 8.46 -4.74
C LEU A 158 15.65 9.38 -5.92
N VAL A 159 16.59 10.30 -5.69
CA VAL A 159 17.18 11.09 -6.79
C VAL A 159 18.13 10.18 -7.58
N PRO A 160 17.95 10.03 -8.91
CA PRO A 160 18.85 9.21 -9.71
C PRO A 160 20.28 9.74 -9.74
N GLY A 161 21.27 8.85 -9.68
CA GLY A 161 22.65 9.13 -10.11
C GLY A 161 23.71 9.39 -9.03
N GLY A 162 23.55 8.94 -7.79
CA GLY A 162 24.62 8.99 -6.78
C GLY A 162 24.18 8.65 -5.35
N SER A 163 25.01 9.06 -4.36
CA SER A 163 24.75 8.98 -2.90
C SER A 163 23.27 9.15 -2.57
N PRO A 164 22.69 8.34 -1.68
CA PRO A 164 21.25 8.31 -1.48
C PRO A 164 20.73 9.69 -1.09
N LYS A 165 20.09 10.35 -2.06
CA LYS A 165 19.35 11.59 -1.84
C LYS A 165 17.88 11.30 -2.06
N LEU A 166 17.06 11.90 -1.22
CA LEU A 166 15.61 11.76 -1.29
C LEU A 166 15.01 13.01 -1.91
N MET A 167 13.93 12.80 -2.65
CA MET A 167 13.04 13.84 -3.12
C MET A 167 11.66 13.57 -2.55
N MET A 168 11.05 14.61 -2.00
CA MET A 168 9.67 14.57 -1.50
C MET A 168 8.81 15.57 -2.27
N SER A 169 7.58 15.17 -2.61
CA SER A 169 6.55 16.08 -3.11
C SER A 169 5.54 16.41 -2.01
N PHE A 170 5.04 17.64 -2.01
CA PHE A 170 3.99 18.10 -1.12
C PHE A 170 2.73 18.43 -1.91
N GLY A 171 1.59 17.96 -1.41
CA GLY A 171 0.27 18.30 -1.92
C GLY A 171 -0.16 19.74 -1.63
N SER A 172 -1.46 20.02 -1.81
CA SER A 172 -2.03 21.33 -1.47
C SER A 172 -1.97 21.60 0.04
N PRO A 173 -1.76 22.87 0.47
CA PRO A 173 -1.69 24.07 -0.36
C PRO A 173 -0.31 24.36 -0.98
N VAL A 174 0.77 23.75 -0.47
CA VAL A 174 2.14 24.18 -0.80
C VAL A 174 2.55 23.81 -2.22
N ARG A 175 2.24 22.59 -2.71
CA ARG A 175 2.54 22.14 -4.09
C ARG A 175 4.01 22.35 -4.50
N GLN A 176 4.94 21.92 -3.66
CA GLN A 176 6.38 22.03 -3.89
C GLN A 176 7.06 20.66 -3.82
N GLY A 177 8.30 20.60 -4.29
CA GLY A 177 9.20 19.47 -4.06
C GLY A 177 10.40 19.90 -3.23
N LEU A 178 10.94 19.00 -2.43
CA LEU A 178 12.17 19.18 -1.66
C LEU A 178 13.13 18.05 -1.99
N VAL A 179 14.40 18.38 -2.19
CA VAL A 179 15.50 17.40 -2.25
C VAL A 179 16.33 17.55 -0.99
N PHE A 180 16.61 16.44 -0.32
CA PHE A 180 17.32 16.42 0.94
C PHE A 180 18.07 15.10 1.11
N ASP A 181 19.02 15.10 2.04
CA ASP A 181 19.71 13.91 2.49
C ASP A 181 19.26 13.63 3.93
N ILE A 182 19.19 12.36 4.31
CA ILE A 182 19.03 11.96 5.71
C ILE A 182 20.35 11.34 6.12
N ASP A 183 20.91 11.84 7.22
CA ASP A 183 22.10 11.27 7.85
C ASP A 183 21.65 10.65 9.18
N VAL A 184 21.90 9.36 9.33
CA VAL A 184 21.59 8.60 10.54
C VAL A 184 22.90 8.10 11.13
N SER A 185 23.29 8.69 12.27
CA SER A 185 24.49 8.31 13.04
C SER A 185 24.25 7.19 14.02
#